data_AF-A0A2V9KGI2-F1
#
_entry.id   AF-A0A2V9KGI2-F1
#
_cell.length_a   1.000
_cell.length_b   1.000
_cell.length_c   1.000
_cell.angle_alpha   90.00
_cell.angle_beta   90.00
_cell.angle_gamma   90.00
#
_symmetry.space_group_name_H-M   'P 1'
#
loop_
_entity.id
_entity.type
_entity.pdbx_description
1 polymer ?
#
loop_
_entity_poly.entity_id
_entity_poly.type
_entity_poly.pdbx_seq_one_letter_code
_entity_poly.pdbx_strand_id
1 'polypeptide(L)'
;MSSIESPLADGPLRQLRHLYLAAPRGEETDYVPRLYFEVKVDLSDVRSGFSETRSVNAALEIYPLEPGDMVWTRDMALEVDPGRVGTACPARVVLPRLPDYVDPDYVRRMETLFLSFLMRHFGVPVFRNFALKLYSRPGETLGDFKARCLELLSEPFRRDLDAMHQTFLRKLEQLRERYLVWSGGVAAVKGFDPANYDSSLYSQMHRVTELVADLFVQTELTLDRTLDDAPARALAPTEIQARLSDIEAEARQEIRRLVEHYRDQVQTIDEYTVHPNLKDLHVVRSPILWLPREEVPT
;
A
#
# COMPACT_ATOMS: atom_id res chain seq x y z
N MET A 1 12.87 38.89 -50.54
CA MET A 1 13.17 37.92 -49.47
C MET A 1 13.36 38.73 -48.20
N SER A 2 12.28 38.95 -47.45
CA SER A 2 12.33 39.70 -46.19
C SER A 2 12.88 38.79 -45.10
N SER A 3 14.03 39.16 -44.57
CA SER A 3 14.56 38.63 -43.32
C SER A 3 13.56 38.95 -42.21
N ILE A 4 12.94 37.93 -41.64
CA ILE A 4 12.18 38.06 -40.39
C ILE A 4 13.24 38.15 -39.29
N GLU A 5 13.50 39.37 -38.83
CA GLU A 5 14.27 39.61 -37.63
C GLU A 5 13.57 38.92 -36.45
N SER A 6 14.29 38.00 -35.83
CA SER A 6 13.85 37.35 -34.59
C SER A 6 13.75 38.41 -33.49
N PRO A 7 12.62 38.53 -32.77
CA PRO A 7 12.38 39.60 -31.78
C PRO A 7 13.22 39.47 -30.49
N LEU A 8 14.30 38.69 -30.51
CA LEU A 8 15.24 38.45 -29.40
C LEU A 8 16.44 39.43 -29.41
N ALA A 9 16.23 40.65 -29.91
CA ALA A 9 17.26 41.68 -29.99
C ALA A 9 17.40 42.42 -28.63
N ASP A 10 18.56 42.17 -28.01
CA ASP A 10 19.24 42.89 -26.93
C ASP A 10 18.56 43.02 -25.56
N GLY A 11 18.97 42.13 -24.63
CA GLY A 11 18.71 42.25 -23.20
C GLY A 11 19.27 41.08 -22.36
N PRO A 12 19.28 41.20 -21.01
CA PRO A 12 19.72 40.16 -20.06
C PRO A 12 18.95 38.83 -20.19
N LEU A 13 17.83 38.85 -20.92
CA LEU A 13 16.98 37.70 -21.26
C LEU A 13 17.70 36.60 -22.06
N ARG A 14 18.84 36.87 -22.73
CA ARG A 14 19.63 35.82 -23.42
C ARG A 14 20.29 34.80 -22.49
N GLN A 15 20.41 35.09 -21.20
CA GLN A 15 21.05 34.16 -20.25
C GLN A 15 20.10 33.04 -19.81
N LEU A 16 18.79 33.24 -19.94
CA LEU A 16 17.79 32.25 -19.57
C LEU A 16 17.65 31.23 -20.70
N ARG A 17 17.67 29.95 -20.34
CA ARG A 17 17.40 28.87 -21.30
C ARG A 17 15.90 28.84 -21.58
N HIS A 18 15.55 28.62 -22.85
CA HIS A 18 14.16 28.51 -23.28
C HIS A 18 13.87 27.09 -23.77
N LEU A 19 12.71 26.57 -23.39
CA LEU A 19 12.15 25.30 -23.82
C LEU A 19 10.74 25.52 -24.37
N TYR A 20 10.29 24.60 -25.22
CA TYR A 20 9.01 24.68 -25.89
C TYR A 20 8.27 23.35 -25.73
N LEU A 21 6.99 23.41 -25.35
CA LEU A 21 6.14 22.23 -25.38
C LEU A 21 5.58 22.04 -26.79
N ALA A 22 5.69 20.82 -27.32
CA ALA A 22 5.17 20.50 -28.65
C ALA A 22 3.63 20.64 -28.67
N ALA A 23 3.13 21.49 -29.57
CA ALA A 23 1.70 21.64 -29.80
C ALA A 23 1.11 20.34 -30.38
N PRO A 24 -0.09 19.92 -29.94
CA PRO A 24 -0.73 18.69 -30.44
C PRO A 24 -1.21 18.80 -31.90
N ARG A 25 -1.37 20.02 -32.43
CA ARG A 25 -1.82 20.30 -33.80
C ARG A 25 -0.95 21.40 -34.37
N GLY A 26 -0.41 21.23 -35.57
CA GLY A 26 0.48 22.19 -36.23
C GLY A 26 -0.21 23.47 -36.72
N GLU A 27 -1.13 24.02 -35.94
CA GLU A 27 -1.84 25.28 -36.18
C GLU A 27 -1.10 26.44 -35.49
N GLU A 28 -1.31 27.67 -35.97
CA GLU A 28 -0.78 28.88 -35.33
C GLU A 28 -1.36 28.99 -33.93
N THR A 29 -0.54 28.66 -32.93
CA THR A 29 -0.96 28.62 -31.53
C THR A 29 -0.22 29.71 -30.76
N ASP A 30 -0.94 30.44 -29.92
CA ASP A 30 -0.35 31.41 -28.99
C ASP A 30 0.37 30.66 -27.86
N TYR A 31 1.61 31.07 -27.59
CA TYR A 31 2.40 30.50 -26.50
C TYR A 31 2.48 31.46 -25.32
N VAL A 32 2.39 30.92 -24.11
CA VAL A 32 2.49 31.66 -22.85
C VAL A 32 3.77 31.24 -22.13
N PRO A 33 4.61 32.19 -21.66
CA PRO A 33 5.81 31.87 -20.92
C PRO A 33 5.47 31.43 -19.49
N ARG A 34 6.07 30.34 -19.06
CA ARG A 34 6.04 29.82 -17.69
C ARG A 34 7.43 29.49 -17.21
N LEU A 35 7.63 29.49 -15.90
CA LEU A 35 8.88 29.04 -15.30
C LEU A 35 8.84 27.53 -15.12
N TYR A 36 9.77 26.81 -15.74
CA TYR A 36 9.82 25.35 -15.66
C TYR A 36 10.93 24.91 -14.71
N PHE A 37 10.62 23.90 -13.90
CA PHE A 37 11.56 23.25 -13.02
C PHE A 37 11.58 21.75 -13.30
N GLU A 38 12.80 21.24 -13.50
CA GLU A 38 13.08 19.82 -13.46
C GLU A 38 13.93 19.55 -12.22
N VAL A 39 13.37 18.80 -11.28
CA VAL A 39 14.01 18.49 -9.99
C VAL A 39 14.03 16.99 -9.82
N LYS A 40 15.22 16.45 -9.53
CA LYS A 40 15.37 15.08 -9.05
C LYS A 40 15.23 15.07 -7.54
N VAL A 41 14.41 14.16 -7.05
CA VAL A 41 14.11 13.96 -5.63
C VAL A 41 14.61 12.58 -5.25
N ASP A 42 15.69 12.54 -4.46
CA ASP A 42 16.31 11.32 -3.96
C ASP A 42 15.82 11.03 -2.55
N LEU A 43 14.67 10.36 -2.44
CA LEU A 43 14.09 10.03 -1.15
C LEU A 43 14.88 8.90 -0.50
N SER A 44 15.36 9.14 0.72
CA SER A 44 15.92 8.10 1.57
C SER A 44 15.41 8.24 3.00
N ASP A 45 14.67 7.24 3.48
CA ASP A 45 14.20 7.18 4.86
C ASP A 45 14.78 5.95 5.57
N VAL A 46 15.68 6.21 6.53
CA VAL A 46 16.38 5.16 7.29
C VAL A 46 15.40 4.32 8.10
N ARG A 47 14.29 4.92 8.56
CA ARG A 47 13.32 4.24 9.44
C ARG A 47 12.53 3.17 8.69
N SER A 48 12.08 3.47 7.47
CA SER A 48 11.37 2.52 6.61
C SER A 48 12.31 1.69 5.73
N GLY A 49 13.56 2.12 5.55
CA GLY A 49 14.47 1.57 4.54
C GLY A 49 14.05 1.96 3.12
N PHE A 50 13.13 2.90 2.96
CA PHE A 50 12.64 3.35 1.67
C PHE A 50 13.72 4.18 0.97
N SER A 51 14.00 3.84 -0.29
CA SER A 51 14.91 4.59 -1.16
C SER A 51 14.36 4.60 -2.58
N GLU A 52 14.08 5.79 -3.11
CA GLU A 52 13.57 5.97 -4.48
C GLU A 52 13.99 7.34 -5.03
N THR A 53 14.43 7.35 -6.29
CA THR A 53 14.68 8.59 -7.04
C THR A 53 13.49 8.89 -7.94
N ARG A 54 12.89 10.06 -7.80
CA ARG A 54 11.83 10.55 -8.70
C ARG A 54 12.22 11.84 -9.39
N SER A 55 11.71 12.06 -10.60
CA SER A 55 11.87 13.33 -11.30
C SER A 55 10.54 14.07 -11.29
N VAL A 56 10.54 15.29 -10.75
CA VAL A 56 9.40 16.19 -10.73
C VAL A 56 9.62 17.26 -11.78
N ASN A 57 8.66 17.38 -12.70
CA ASN A 57 8.68 18.34 -13.80
C ASN A 57 7.44 19.21 -13.69
N ALA A 58 7.62 20.49 -13.39
CA ALA A 58 6.52 21.41 -13.16
C ALA A 58 6.75 22.75 -13.85
N ALA A 59 5.67 23.35 -14.34
CA ALA A 59 5.64 24.71 -14.87
C ALA A 59 4.76 25.61 -14.00
N LEU A 60 5.27 26.80 -13.68
CA LEU A 60 4.60 27.80 -12.86
C LEU A 60 4.37 29.08 -13.64
N GLU A 61 3.30 29.78 -13.29
CA GLU A 61 3.04 31.11 -13.84
C GLU A 61 4.11 32.11 -13.40
N ILE A 62 4.43 33.05 -14.29
CA ILE A 62 5.35 34.13 -14.02
C ILE A 62 4.55 35.34 -13.55
N TYR A 63 4.77 35.75 -12.31
CA TYR A 63 4.15 36.92 -11.71
C TYR A 63 5.18 37.70 -10.87
N PRO A 64 4.95 39.00 -10.63
CA PRO A 64 5.83 39.81 -9.79
C PRO A 64 5.82 39.30 -8.35
N LEU A 65 7.00 39.10 -7.77
CA LEU A 65 7.13 38.75 -6.36
C LEU A 65 6.85 39.99 -5.50
N GLU A 66 5.73 39.99 -4.78
CA GLU A 66 5.47 41.00 -3.75
C GLU A 66 6.26 40.68 -2.47
N PRO A 67 6.68 41.69 -1.67
CA PRO A 67 7.29 41.46 -0.37
C PRO A 67 6.25 40.91 0.62
N GLY A 68 6.11 39.59 0.62
CA GLY A 68 5.26 38.81 1.51
C GLY A 68 5.44 37.34 1.12
N ASP A 69 5.63 36.45 2.11
CA ASP A 69 5.89 35.03 1.86
C ASP A 69 4.69 34.38 1.17
N MET A 70 4.69 34.39 -0.16
CA MET A 70 3.67 33.75 -0.96
C MET A 70 3.87 32.23 -0.84
N VAL A 71 2.99 31.58 -0.08
CA VAL A 71 3.01 30.12 0.07
C VAL A 71 2.33 29.51 -1.14
N TRP A 72 3.09 28.80 -1.96
CA TRP A 72 2.53 28.10 -3.11
C TRP A 72 1.64 26.95 -2.69
N THR A 73 0.51 26.82 -3.38
CA THR A 73 -0.42 25.72 -3.27
C THR A 73 -0.29 24.78 -4.45
N ARG A 74 -0.82 23.55 -4.33
CA ARG A 74 -0.61 22.47 -5.32
C ARG A 74 -1.13 22.81 -6.72
N ASP A 75 -2.18 23.61 -6.79
CA ASP A 75 -2.84 24.10 -8.01
C ASP A 75 -2.01 25.13 -8.79
N MET A 76 -1.03 25.76 -8.14
CA MET A 76 -0.13 26.72 -8.81
C MET A 76 0.95 26.06 -9.68
N ALA A 77 1.18 24.75 -9.48
CA ALA A 77 2.17 23.97 -10.22
C ALA A 77 1.48 23.09 -11.27
N LEU A 78 1.74 23.37 -12.55
CA LEU A 78 1.29 22.54 -13.66
C LEU A 78 2.29 21.40 -13.89
N GLU A 79 1.85 20.16 -13.79
CA GLU A 79 2.69 19.00 -14.12
C GLU A 79 2.96 18.96 -15.63
N VAL A 80 4.23 18.75 -16.01
CA VAL A 80 4.65 18.77 -17.41
C VAL A 80 5.33 17.44 -17.74
N ASP A 81 4.91 16.80 -18.83
CA ASP A 81 5.60 15.63 -19.37
C ASP A 81 6.95 16.04 -19.99
N PRO A 82 8.09 15.63 -19.42
CA PRO A 82 9.41 15.98 -19.95
C PRO A 82 9.64 15.45 -21.36
N GLY A 83 8.95 14.39 -21.80
CA GLY A 83 9.06 13.81 -23.15
C GLY A 83 8.52 14.72 -24.25
N ARG A 84 7.63 15.66 -23.90
CA ARG A 84 7.04 16.64 -24.83
C ARG A 84 7.81 17.96 -24.90
N VAL A 85 8.83 18.12 -24.05
CA VAL A 85 9.59 19.36 -23.93
C VAL A 85 10.79 19.34 -24.87
N GLY A 86 10.80 20.27 -25.83
CA GLY A 86 11.86 20.44 -26.81
C GLY A 86 12.66 21.73 -26.62
N THR A 87 13.84 21.79 -27.25
CA THR A 87 14.67 23.00 -27.31
C THR A 87 14.41 23.82 -28.58
N ALA A 88 13.80 23.22 -29.60
CA ALA A 88 13.50 23.88 -30.86
C ALA A 88 12.19 24.69 -30.74
N CYS A 89 12.25 25.95 -31.15
CA CYS A 89 11.05 26.76 -31.29
C CYS A 89 10.19 26.20 -32.43
N PRO A 90 8.90 25.90 -32.21
CA PRO A 90 8.00 25.45 -33.27
C PRO A 90 7.87 26.51 -34.37
N ALA A 91 7.68 26.06 -35.62
CA ALA A 91 7.50 26.97 -36.75
C ALA A 91 6.14 27.70 -36.65
N ARG A 92 6.09 28.99 -37.03
CA ARG A 92 4.87 29.82 -37.07
C ARG A 92 4.23 30.07 -35.70
N VAL A 93 5.02 30.48 -34.72
CA VAL A 93 4.56 30.83 -33.37
C VAL A 93 4.80 32.30 -33.07
N VAL A 94 3.82 32.95 -32.44
CA VAL A 94 3.98 34.28 -31.83
C VAL A 94 4.38 34.09 -30.37
N LEU A 95 5.58 34.53 -30.02
CA LEU A 95 6.08 34.52 -28.64
C LEU A 95 5.91 35.93 -28.06
N PRO A 96 5.12 36.11 -26.98
CA PRO A 96 5.06 37.39 -26.29
C PRO A 96 6.41 37.71 -25.64
N ARG A 97 6.67 39.00 -25.43
CA ARG A 97 7.89 39.43 -24.70
C ARG A 97 7.78 39.00 -23.23
N LEU A 98 8.88 38.51 -22.67
CA LEU A 98 8.97 38.23 -21.24
C LEU A 98 8.85 39.53 -20.43
N PRO A 99 8.21 39.50 -19.24
CA PRO A 99 8.18 40.66 -18.36
C PRO A 99 9.59 41.11 -17.97
N ASP A 100 9.80 42.44 -17.86
CA ASP A 100 11.13 43.02 -17.65
C ASP A 100 11.76 42.65 -16.28
N TYR A 101 10.95 42.23 -15.31
CA TYR A 101 11.40 41.78 -13.99
C TYR A 101 11.91 40.33 -13.99
N VAL A 102 11.81 39.60 -15.10
CA VAL A 102 12.28 38.21 -15.21
C VAL A 102 13.77 38.21 -15.55
N ASP A 103 14.58 38.12 -14.51
CA ASP A 103 16.04 38.05 -14.59
C ASP A 103 16.58 36.76 -13.91
N PRO A 104 17.90 36.47 -14.00
CA PRO A 104 18.48 35.31 -13.33
C PRO A 104 18.27 35.28 -11.81
N ASP A 105 18.20 36.44 -11.16
CA ASP A 105 17.99 36.54 -9.71
C ASP A 105 16.54 36.27 -9.31
N TYR A 106 15.57 36.61 -10.17
CA TYR A 106 14.17 36.18 -10.08
C TYR A 106 14.08 34.66 -10.16
N VAL A 107 14.73 34.04 -11.15
CA VAL A 107 14.71 32.56 -11.30
C VAL A 107 15.28 31.86 -10.07
N ARG A 108 16.40 32.34 -9.51
CA ARG A 108 16.99 31.79 -8.27
C ARG A 108 16.06 31.91 -7.05
N ARG A 109 15.35 33.04 -6.94
CA ARG A 109 14.34 33.23 -5.87
C ARG A 109 13.19 32.26 -6.04
N MET A 110 12.67 32.13 -7.26
CA MET A 110 11.60 31.17 -7.58
C MET A 110 12.04 29.72 -7.35
N GLU A 111 13.30 29.38 -7.62
CA GLU A 111 13.87 28.06 -7.33
C GLU A 111 13.82 27.75 -5.83
N THR A 112 14.20 28.72 -4.99
CA THR A 112 14.15 28.58 -3.53
C THR A 112 12.71 28.37 -3.03
N LEU A 113 11.75 29.10 -3.61
CA LEU A 113 10.33 28.93 -3.32
C LEU A 113 9.82 27.56 -3.80
N PHE A 114 10.25 27.10 -4.97
CA PHE A 114 9.86 25.80 -5.51
C PHE A 114 10.38 24.63 -4.66
N LEU A 115 11.64 24.69 -4.22
CA LEU A 115 12.20 23.71 -3.30
C LEU A 115 11.43 23.69 -1.98
N SER A 116 11.07 24.86 -1.46
CA SER A 116 10.24 24.99 -0.25
C SER A 116 8.84 24.41 -0.45
N PHE A 117 8.25 24.60 -1.62
CA PHE A 117 6.98 23.99 -2.02
C PHE A 117 7.08 22.46 -2.08
N LEU A 118 8.12 21.91 -2.70
CA LEU A 118 8.32 20.47 -2.78
C LEU A 118 8.49 19.85 -1.39
N MET A 119 9.25 20.46 -0.48
CA MET A 119 9.36 19.95 0.90
C MET A 119 8.02 19.88 1.65
N ARG A 120 7.06 20.75 1.32
CA ARG A 120 5.74 20.81 1.98
C ARG A 120 4.72 19.88 1.35
N HIS A 121 4.70 19.80 0.02
CA HIS A 121 3.63 19.16 -0.73
C HIS A 121 4.04 17.87 -1.43
N PHE A 122 5.34 17.62 -1.63
CA PHE A 122 5.82 16.35 -2.15
C PHE A 122 5.94 15.35 -1.00
N GLY A 123 5.32 14.19 -1.19
CA GLY A 123 5.40 13.08 -0.26
C GLY A 123 5.07 11.80 -0.99
N VAL A 124 5.81 10.74 -0.68
CA VAL A 124 5.53 9.41 -1.24
C VAL A 124 4.88 8.55 -0.15
N PRO A 125 3.67 8.01 -0.42
CA PRO A 125 3.02 7.13 0.53
C PRO A 125 3.72 5.77 0.55
N VAL A 126 3.94 5.27 1.76
CA VAL A 126 4.53 3.97 2.07
C VAL A 126 3.61 3.27 3.04
N PHE A 127 3.24 2.02 2.78
CA PHE A 127 2.42 1.26 3.71
C PHE A 127 3.27 0.73 4.85
N ARG A 128 2.73 0.72 6.06
CA ARG A 128 3.39 0.22 7.25
C ARG A 128 2.48 -0.75 7.99
N ASN A 129 2.98 -1.94 8.28
CA ASN A 129 2.34 -2.87 9.20
C ASN A 129 2.99 -2.76 10.59
N PHE A 130 2.22 -2.38 11.62
CA PHE A 130 2.76 -2.17 12.96
C PHE A 130 3.10 -3.47 13.69
N ALA A 131 2.25 -4.49 13.55
CA ALA A 131 2.45 -5.79 14.19
C ALA A 131 3.74 -6.46 13.70
N LEU A 132 3.99 -6.41 12.39
CA LEU A 132 5.16 -7.00 11.73
C LEU A 132 6.37 -6.06 11.68
N LYS A 133 6.21 -4.78 12.06
CA LYS A 133 7.22 -3.72 11.91
C LYS A 133 7.78 -3.66 10.49
N LEU A 134 6.91 -3.84 9.51
CA LEU A 134 7.25 -3.94 8.09
C LEU A 134 6.81 -2.69 7.35
N TYR A 135 7.60 -2.29 6.34
CA TYR A 135 7.26 -1.20 5.43
C TYR A 135 7.15 -1.71 4.00
N SER A 136 6.39 -1.01 3.17
CA SER A 136 6.26 -1.31 1.76
C SER A 136 7.50 -0.92 0.98
N ARG A 137 7.71 -1.59 -0.15
CA ARG A 137 8.75 -1.25 -1.12
C ARG A 137 8.30 -0.09 -2.02
N PRO A 138 9.23 0.61 -2.69
CA PRO A 138 8.89 1.61 -3.71
C PRO A 138 7.97 1.02 -4.79
N GLY A 139 6.83 1.68 -5.02
CA GLY A 139 5.84 1.27 -6.02
C GLY A 139 5.03 0.02 -5.69
N GLU A 140 5.20 -0.59 -4.51
CA GLU A 140 4.43 -1.75 -4.09
C GLU A 140 2.96 -1.35 -3.85
N THR A 141 2.02 -2.12 -4.42
CA THR A 141 0.59 -1.86 -4.19
C THR A 141 0.18 -2.33 -2.79
N LEU A 142 -0.94 -1.81 -2.28
CA LEU A 142 -1.50 -2.27 -1.00
C LEU A 142 -1.78 -3.78 -1.01
N GLY A 143 -2.22 -4.32 -2.15
CA GLY A 143 -2.48 -5.75 -2.32
C GLY A 143 -1.20 -6.58 -2.20
N ASP A 144 -0.14 -6.18 -2.90
CA ASP A 144 1.16 -6.86 -2.85
C ASP A 144 1.77 -6.80 -1.45
N PHE A 145 1.67 -5.63 -0.79
CA PHE A 145 2.14 -5.46 0.58
C PHE A 145 1.40 -6.36 1.56
N LYS A 146 0.07 -6.46 1.41
CA LYS A 146 -0.77 -7.36 2.23
C LYS A 146 -0.42 -8.83 1.99
N ALA A 147 -0.20 -9.23 0.74
CA ALA A 147 0.22 -10.59 0.40
C ALA A 147 1.57 -10.93 1.06
N ARG A 148 2.54 -10.03 1.02
CA ARG A 148 3.83 -10.20 1.70
C ARG A 148 3.70 -10.27 3.23
N CYS A 149 2.77 -9.52 3.83
CA CYS A 149 2.46 -9.66 5.25
C CYS A 149 1.88 -11.05 5.58
N LEU A 150 0.98 -11.56 4.73
CA LEU A 150 0.40 -12.90 4.88
C LEU A 150 1.45 -14.00 4.75
N GLU A 151 2.36 -13.89 3.79
CA GLU A 151 3.48 -14.83 3.62
C GLU A 151 4.34 -14.92 4.89
N LEU A 152 4.68 -13.78 5.51
CA LEU A 152 5.46 -13.74 6.75
C LEU A 152 4.72 -14.36 7.95
N LEU A 153 3.39 -14.25 7.97
CA LEU A 153 2.55 -14.79 9.03
C LEU A 153 2.17 -16.26 8.83
N SER A 154 2.34 -16.81 7.62
CA SER A 154 1.96 -18.18 7.29
C SER A 154 2.67 -19.23 8.16
N GLU A 155 3.97 -19.09 8.38
CA GLU A 155 4.77 -20.03 9.16
C GLU A 155 4.47 -19.97 10.67
N PRO A 156 4.42 -18.80 11.33
CA PRO A 156 3.91 -18.69 12.70
C PRO A 156 2.50 -19.25 12.85
N PHE A 157 1.60 -18.93 11.91
CA PHE A 157 0.22 -19.38 11.95
C PHE A 157 0.11 -20.91 11.89
N ARG A 158 0.83 -21.56 10.95
CA ARG A 158 0.89 -23.03 10.86
C ARG A 158 1.37 -23.67 12.15
N ARG A 159 2.44 -23.11 12.74
CA ARG A 159 3.01 -23.63 13.99
C ARG A 159 2.02 -23.57 15.15
N ASP A 160 1.32 -22.46 15.29
CA ASP A 160 0.32 -22.27 16.35
C ASP A 160 -0.90 -23.17 16.12
N LEU A 161 -1.29 -23.34 14.86
CA LEU A 161 -2.36 -24.24 14.43
C LEU A 161 -1.99 -25.71 14.73
N ASP A 162 -0.78 -26.15 14.42
CA ASP A 162 -0.28 -27.50 14.73
C ASP A 162 -0.21 -27.76 16.24
N ALA A 163 0.26 -26.78 17.02
CA ALA A 163 0.31 -26.89 18.47
C ALA A 163 -1.10 -27.01 19.09
N MET A 164 -2.06 -26.26 18.52
CA MET A 164 -3.47 -26.36 18.89
C MET A 164 -4.05 -27.74 18.53
N HIS A 165 -3.76 -28.24 17.32
CA HIS A 165 -4.20 -29.55 16.86
C HIS A 165 -3.69 -30.67 17.77
N GLN A 166 -2.40 -30.67 18.13
CA GLN A 166 -1.83 -31.63 19.07
C GLN A 166 -2.49 -31.57 20.46
N THR A 167 -2.86 -30.37 20.91
CA THR A 167 -3.55 -30.19 22.19
C THR A 167 -4.93 -30.84 22.18
N PHE A 168 -5.70 -30.69 21.10
CA PHE A 168 -7.02 -31.30 20.96
C PHE A 168 -6.96 -32.81 20.74
N LEU A 169 -5.99 -33.32 19.97
CA LEU A 169 -5.75 -34.76 19.86
C LEU A 169 -5.46 -35.37 21.23
N ARG A 170 -4.64 -34.71 22.06
CA ARG A 170 -4.38 -35.18 23.43
C ARG A 170 -5.63 -35.14 24.31
N LYS A 171 -6.48 -34.12 24.19
CA LYS A 171 -7.77 -34.06 24.92
C LYS A 171 -8.71 -35.20 24.52
N LEU A 172 -8.79 -35.51 23.22
CA LEU A 172 -9.59 -36.62 22.71
C LEU A 172 -9.04 -37.97 23.18
N GLU A 173 -7.72 -38.16 23.18
CA GLU A 173 -7.12 -39.40 23.68
C GLU A 173 -7.30 -39.55 25.20
N GLN A 174 -7.16 -38.48 25.99
CA GLN A 174 -7.47 -38.52 27.42
C GLN A 174 -8.94 -38.87 27.70
N LEU A 175 -9.86 -38.36 26.88
CA LEU A 175 -11.28 -38.72 26.98
C LEU A 175 -11.47 -40.21 26.64
N ARG A 176 -10.78 -40.72 25.62
CA ARG A 176 -10.78 -42.13 25.23
C ARG A 176 -10.29 -43.03 26.35
N GLU A 177 -9.13 -42.72 26.93
CA GLU A 177 -8.54 -43.49 28.03
C GLU A 177 -9.45 -43.52 29.26
N ARG A 178 -10.02 -42.37 29.64
CA ARG A 178 -10.98 -42.30 30.76
C ARG A 178 -12.22 -43.15 30.51
N TYR A 179 -12.70 -43.20 29.28
CA TYR A 179 -13.85 -44.02 28.92
C TYR A 179 -13.56 -45.51 28.89
N LEU A 180 -12.40 -45.93 28.36
CA LEU A 180 -11.95 -47.33 28.42
C LEU A 180 -11.86 -47.84 29.86
N VAL A 181 -11.36 -47.01 30.78
CA VAL A 181 -11.30 -47.34 32.21
C VAL A 181 -12.70 -47.43 32.83
N TRP A 182 -13.62 -46.54 32.44
CA TRP A 182 -14.99 -46.52 32.95
C TRP A 182 -15.85 -47.66 32.40
N SER A 183 -15.77 -47.96 31.10
CA SER A 183 -16.51 -49.06 30.46
C SER A 183 -16.05 -50.43 30.96
N GLY A 184 -14.73 -50.60 31.20
CA GLY A 184 -14.18 -51.79 31.85
C GLY A 184 -14.71 -52.04 33.27
N GLY A 185 -15.08 -50.97 34.00
CA GLY A 185 -15.72 -51.06 35.31
C GLY A 185 -17.24 -51.34 35.24
N VAL A 186 -17.93 -50.82 34.22
CA VAL A 186 -19.39 -50.99 34.03
C VAL A 186 -19.75 -52.37 33.45
N ALA A 187 -18.86 -53.00 32.68
CA ALA A 187 -19.03 -54.37 32.18
C ALA A 187 -19.19 -55.44 33.30
N ALA A 188 -18.84 -55.11 34.55
CA ALA A 188 -19.08 -55.97 35.71
C ALA A 188 -20.55 -55.98 36.21
N VAL A 189 -21.39 -55.05 35.72
CA VAL A 189 -22.81 -54.96 36.07
C VAL A 189 -23.64 -55.79 35.07
N LYS A 190 -24.37 -56.80 35.56
CA LYS A 190 -25.17 -57.71 34.74
C LYS A 190 -26.20 -56.98 33.87
N GLY A 191 -26.17 -57.22 32.56
CA GLY A 191 -27.20 -56.77 31.60
C GLY A 191 -26.75 -55.69 30.62
N PHE A 192 -25.51 -55.22 30.70
CA PHE A 192 -24.91 -54.35 29.69
C PHE A 192 -24.38 -55.20 28.52
N ASP A 193 -24.69 -54.84 27.28
CA ASP A 193 -24.11 -55.44 26.08
C ASP A 193 -22.92 -54.58 25.61
N PRO A 194 -21.69 -54.87 26.07
CA PRO A 194 -20.53 -54.02 25.84
C PRO A 194 -20.16 -53.92 24.36
N ALA A 195 -20.46 -54.94 23.56
CA ALA A 195 -20.03 -55.00 22.16
C ALA A 195 -20.73 -53.95 21.26
N ASN A 196 -22.03 -53.75 21.45
CA ASN A 196 -22.80 -52.76 20.69
C ASN A 196 -22.51 -51.32 21.16
N TYR A 197 -22.28 -51.13 22.47
CA TYR A 197 -22.02 -49.82 23.05
C TYR A 197 -20.61 -49.31 22.73
N ASP A 198 -19.60 -50.19 22.77
CA ASP A 198 -18.22 -49.84 22.39
C ASP A 198 -18.12 -49.47 20.91
N SER A 199 -18.83 -50.17 20.01
CA SER A 199 -18.81 -49.87 18.57
C SER A 199 -19.44 -48.50 18.22
N SER A 200 -20.57 -48.16 18.83
CA SER A 200 -21.22 -46.86 18.65
C SER A 200 -20.38 -45.70 19.20
N LEU A 201 -19.63 -45.93 20.28
CA LEU A 201 -18.83 -44.89 20.92
C LEU A 201 -17.52 -44.68 20.17
N TYR A 202 -16.86 -45.76 19.74
CA TYR A 202 -15.69 -45.69 18.87
C TYR A 202 -15.97 -44.96 17.56
N SER A 203 -17.10 -45.24 16.91
CA SER A 203 -17.50 -44.54 15.69
C SER A 203 -17.79 -43.05 15.92
N GLN A 204 -18.37 -42.68 17.07
CA GLN A 204 -18.56 -41.27 17.45
C GLN A 204 -17.25 -40.55 17.73
N MET A 205 -16.33 -41.18 18.46
CA MET A 205 -15.00 -40.63 18.70
C MET A 205 -14.23 -40.46 17.40
N HIS A 206 -14.23 -41.47 16.53
CA HIS A 206 -13.58 -41.39 15.23
C HIS A 206 -14.13 -40.24 14.39
N ARG A 207 -15.46 -40.08 14.37
CA ARG A 207 -16.11 -38.98 13.66
C ARG A 207 -15.69 -37.61 14.18
N VAL A 208 -15.61 -37.44 15.51
CA VAL A 208 -15.20 -36.16 16.10
C VAL A 208 -13.72 -35.90 15.85
N THR A 209 -12.86 -36.91 15.90
CA THR A 209 -11.46 -36.80 15.52
C THR A 209 -11.29 -36.40 14.05
N GLU A 210 -12.05 -37.01 13.14
CA GLU A 210 -12.07 -36.63 11.72
C GLU A 210 -12.57 -35.20 11.53
N LEU A 211 -13.66 -34.80 12.19
CA LEU A 211 -14.19 -33.44 12.11
C LEU A 211 -13.17 -32.41 12.61
N VAL A 212 -12.49 -32.69 13.72
CA VAL A 212 -11.46 -31.82 14.26
C VAL A 212 -10.27 -31.74 13.30
N ALA A 213 -9.80 -32.87 12.77
CA ALA A 213 -8.73 -32.88 11.78
C ALA A 213 -9.10 -32.09 10.50
N ASP A 214 -10.32 -32.28 9.99
CA ASP A 214 -10.85 -31.56 8.84
C ASP A 214 -10.92 -30.05 9.09
N LEU A 215 -11.32 -29.61 10.29
CA LEU A 215 -11.30 -28.19 10.66
C LEU A 215 -9.90 -27.61 10.56
N PHE A 216 -8.87 -28.32 11.04
CA PHE A 216 -7.48 -27.86 10.95
C PHE A 216 -6.97 -27.82 9.50
N VAL A 217 -7.24 -28.85 8.70
CA VAL A 217 -6.85 -28.88 7.27
C VAL A 217 -7.53 -27.77 6.48
N GLN A 218 -8.82 -27.52 6.72
CA GLN A 218 -9.56 -26.46 6.05
C GLN A 218 -9.03 -25.07 6.41
N THR A 219 -8.61 -24.88 7.67
CA THR A 219 -8.09 -23.60 8.15
C THR A 219 -6.68 -23.31 7.61
N GLU A 220 -5.83 -24.33 7.49
CA GLU A 220 -4.49 -24.19 6.91
C GLU A 220 -4.53 -23.68 5.45
N LEU A 221 -5.60 -24.03 4.73
CA LEU A 221 -5.78 -23.68 3.33
C LEU A 221 -6.25 -22.22 3.10
N THR A 222 -6.72 -21.49 4.12
CA THR A 222 -7.18 -20.09 3.89
C THR A 222 -7.34 -19.27 5.19
N LEU A 223 -6.49 -18.25 5.39
CA LEU A 223 -6.72 -17.16 6.38
C LEU A 223 -7.99 -16.32 6.06
N ASP A 224 -8.58 -16.52 4.89
CA ASP A 224 -9.64 -15.68 4.32
C ASP A 224 -11.05 -16.29 4.41
N ARG A 225 -11.20 -17.55 4.85
CA ARG A 225 -12.53 -18.18 4.96
C ARG A 225 -13.17 -17.88 6.31
N THR A 226 -14.39 -17.34 6.27
CA THR A 226 -15.33 -17.43 7.39
C THR A 226 -15.63 -18.90 7.64
N LEU A 227 -15.24 -19.43 8.81
CA LEU A 227 -15.70 -20.73 9.26
C LEU A 227 -17.22 -20.67 9.36
N ASP A 228 -17.92 -21.33 8.43
CA ASP A 228 -19.38 -21.39 8.43
C ASP A 228 -19.85 -21.99 9.76
N ASP A 229 -20.76 -21.27 10.42
CA ASP A 229 -21.51 -21.78 11.58
C ASP A 229 -22.48 -22.86 11.11
N ALA A 230 -21.98 -24.07 10.89
CA ALA A 230 -22.83 -25.23 10.74
C ALA A 230 -23.54 -25.47 12.08
N PRO A 231 -24.89 -25.44 12.15
CA PRO A 231 -25.60 -25.61 13.39
C PRO A 231 -25.35 -27.02 13.94
N ALA A 232 -24.95 -27.09 15.21
CA ALA A 232 -24.86 -28.33 15.95
C ALA A 232 -26.23 -29.04 15.92
N ARG A 233 -26.29 -30.23 15.30
CA ARG A 233 -27.50 -31.06 15.30
C ARG A 233 -27.76 -31.56 16.71
N ALA A 234 -28.77 -30.98 17.37
CA ALA A 234 -29.22 -31.37 18.70
C ALA A 234 -30.01 -32.70 18.67
N LEU A 235 -29.34 -33.79 19.02
CA LEU A 235 -29.97 -35.00 19.55
C LEU A 235 -29.70 -35.05 21.05
N ALA A 236 -30.62 -35.63 21.84
CA ALA A 236 -30.47 -35.77 23.30
C ALA A 236 -29.15 -36.48 23.62
N PRO A 237 -28.11 -35.78 24.11
CA PRO A 237 -26.76 -36.35 24.14
C PRO A 237 -26.62 -37.28 25.35
N THR A 238 -25.97 -38.43 25.16
CA THR A 238 -25.30 -39.09 26.29
C THR A 238 -24.23 -38.15 26.86
N GLU A 239 -23.82 -38.34 28.13
CA GLU A 239 -22.77 -37.51 28.76
C GLU A 239 -21.47 -37.45 27.91
N ILE A 240 -21.16 -38.54 27.21
CA ILE A 240 -20.06 -38.66 26.24
C ILE A 240 -20.25 -37.74 25.05
N GLN A 241 -21.45 -37.76 24.44
CA GLN A 241 -21.78 -36.94 23.29
C GLN A 241 -21.74 -35.46 23.64
N ALA A 242 -22.17 -35.08 24.84
CA ALA A 242 -22.03 -33.73 25.34
C ALA A 242 -20.53 -33.33 25.42
N ARG A 243 -19.69 -34.14 26.06
CA ARG A 243 -18.23 -33.86 26.15
C ARG A 243 -17.53 -33.80 24.80
N LEU A 244 -17.87 -34.69 23.87
CA LEU A 244 -17.32 -34.67 22.52
C LEU A 244 -17.74 -33.41 21.76
N SER A 245 -19.01 -33.02 21.87
CA SER A 245 -19.52 -31.76 21.32
C SER A 245 -18.85 -30.54 21.95
N ASP A 246 -18.56 -30.58 23.25
CA ASP A 246 -17.86 -29.49 23.95
C ASP A 246 -16.43 -29.34 23.42
N ILE A 247 -15.70 -30.44 23.22
CA ILE A 247 -14.33 -30.43 22.65
C ILE A 247 -14.34 -29.87 21.22
N GLU A 248 -15.32 -30.28 20.40
CA GLU A 248 -15.49 -29.78 19.04
C GLU A 248 -15.80 -28.27 19.01
N ALA A 249 -16.73 -27.83 19.88
CA ALA A 249 -17.09 -26.42 20.00
C ALA A 249 -15.91 -25.56 20.49
N GLU A 250 -15.15 -26.07 21.48
CA GLU A 250 -13.93 -25.43 21.97
C GLU A 250 -12.90 -25.32 20.85
N ALA A 251 -12.66 -26.40 20.08
CA ALA A 251 -11.74 -26.37 18.95
C ALA A 251 -12.12 -25.33 17.90
N ARG A 252 -13.40 -25.25 17.51
CA ARG A 252 -13.88 -24.21 16.60
C ARG A 252 -13.69 -22.80 17.15
N GLN A 253 -13.95 -22.61 18.44
CA GLN A 253 -13.79 -21.30 19.07
C GLN A 253 -12.32 -20.86 19.11
N GLU A 254 -11.42 -21.76 19.48
CA GLU A 254 -9.98 -21.48 19.53
C GLU A 254 -9.39 -21.24 18.14
N ILE A 255 -9.78 -22.04 17.13
CA ILE A 255 -9.37 -21.80 15.73
C ILE A 255 -9.87 -20.42 15.26
N ARG A 256 -11.12 -20.05 15.56
CA ARG A 256 -11.65 -18.72 15.22
C ARG A 256 -10.84 -17.60 15.86
N ARG A 257 -10.53 -17.71 17.15
CA ARG A 257 -9.70 -16.73 17.87
C ARG A 257 -8.31 -16.60 17.25
N LEU A 258 -7.71 -17.72 16.85
CA LEU A 258 -6.41 -17.72 16.19
C LEU A 258 -6.49 -17.01 14.83
N VAL A 259 -7.46 -17.36 13.99
CA VAL A 259 -7.65 -16.72 12.68
C VAL A 259 -7.90 -15.23 12.82
N GLU A 260 -8.76 -14.81 13.76
CA GLU A 260 -9.03 -13.40 14.07
C GLU A 260 -7.76 -12.68 14.51
N HIS A 261 -6.98 -13.26 15.40
CA HIS A 261 -5.72 -12.68 15.86
C HIS A 261 -4.75 -12.38 14.70
N TYR A 262 -4.56 -13.33 13.80
CA TYR A 262 -3.68 -13.15 12.64
C TYR A 262 -4.27 -12.20 11.59
N ARG A 263 -5.59 -12.22 11.41
CA ARG A 263 -6.29 -11.27 10.52
C ARG A 263 -6.11 -9.83 11.01
N ASP A 264 -6.26 -9.60 12.31
CA ASP A 264 -6.06 -8.28 12.91
C ASP A 264 -4.61 -7.81 12.70
N GLN A 265 -3.63 -8.69 12.88
CA GLN A 265 -2.22 -8.34 12.59
C GLN A 265 -2.01 -7.89 11.13
N VAL A 266 -2.64 -8.55 10.16
CA VAL A 266 -2.57 -8.15 8.74
C VAL A 266 -3.30 -6.84 8.48
N GLN A 267 -4.40 -6.56 9.21
CA GLN A 267 -5.20 -5.35 9.02
C GLN A 267 -4.61 -4.10 9.67
N THR A 268 -3.61 -4.22 10.54
CA THR A 268 -2.87 -3.08 11.13
C THR A 268 -1.91 -2.40 10.13
N ILE A 269 -2.40 -2.12 8.92
CA ILE A 269 -1.69 -1.40 7.87
C ILE A 269 -2.14 0.06 7.87
N ASP A 270 -1.19 0.96 8.13
CA ASP A 270 -1.39 2.40 7.96
C ASP A 270 -0.54 2.95 6.81
N GLU A 271 -0.92 4.13 6.36
CA GLU A 271 -0.16 4.91 5.39
C GLU A 271 0.82 5.85 6.11
N TYR A 272 2.10 5.74 5.75
CA TYR A 272 3.17 6.60 6.21
C TYR A 272 3.71 7.40 5.02
N THR A 273 3.65 8.73 5.11
CA THR A 273 4.19 9.60 4.05
C THR A 273 5.66 9.92 4.31
N VAL A 274 6.51 9.63 3.33
CA VAL A 274 7.93 10.03 3.33
C VAL A 274 8.04 11.38 2.61
N HIS A 275 8.50 12.40 3.34
CA HIS A 275 8.77 13.72 2.80
C HIS A 275 10.27 13.91 2.49
N PRO A 276 10.61 14.62 1.40
CA PRO A 276 11.99 14.95 1.10
C PRO A 276 12.52 16.02 2.05
N ASN A 277 13.82 15.97 2.35
CA ASN A 277 14.55 17.09 2.93
C ASN A 277 15.17 17.95 1.83
N LEU A 278 15.65 19.14 2.19
CA LEU A 278 16.33 20.03 1.23
C LEU A 278 17.53 19.37 0.54
N LYS A 279 18.29 18.55 1.27
CA LYS A 279 19.46 17.82 0.73
C LYS A 279 19.10 16.76 -0.31
N ASP A 280 17.85 16.29 -0.30
CA ASP A 280 17.33 15.24 -1.16
C ASP A 280 16.81 15.81 -2.50
N LEU A 281 16.80 17.15 -2.63
CA LEU A 281 16.29 17.87 -3.80
C LEU A 281 17.45 18.39 -4.65
N HIS A 282 17.47 18.00 -5.92
CA HIS A 282 18.49 18.39 -6.88
C HIS A 282 17.84 19.04 -8.10
N VAL A 283 17.96 20.36 -8.22
CA VAL A 283 17.49 21.08 -9.39
C VAL A 283 18.40 20.76 -10.57
N VAL A 284 17.83 20.14 -11.61
CA VAL A 284 18.52 19.79 -12.84
C VAL A 284 18.59 21.02 -13.75
N ARG A 285 17.47 21.72 -13.91
CA ARG A 285 17.37 22.95 -14.70
C ARG A 285 16.12 23.76 -14.35
N SER A 286 16.23 25.08 -14.50
CA SER A 286 15.16 26.07 -14.28
C SER A 286 14.96 27.04 -15.49
N PRO A 287 14.62 26.53 -16.69
CA PRO A 287 14.41 27.35 -17.89
C PRO A 287 13.02 28.02 -17.93
N ILE A 288 12.86 28.94 -18.89
CA ILE A 288 11.54 29.40 -19.32
C ILE A 288 10.94 28.36 -20.27
N LEU A 289 9.74 27.86 -19.96
CA LEU A 289 8.96 26.98 -20.82
C LEU A 289 7.85 27.76 -21.49
N TRP A 290 7.81 27.69 -22.81
CA TRP A 290 6.72 28.20 -23.62
C TRP A 290 5.68 27.10 -23.78
N LEU A 291 4.46 27.34 -23.29
CA LEU A 291 3.32 26.43 -23.36
C LEU A 291 2.26 26.96 -24.34
N PRO A 292 1.65 26.10 -25.18
CA PRO A 292 0.45 26.47 -25.91
C PRO A 292 -0.65 26.94 -24.94
N ARG A 293 -1.33 28.04 -25.25
CA ARG A 293 -2.38 28.61 -24.37
C ARG A 293 -3.51 27.62 -24.09
N GLU A 294 -3.78 26.70 -25.00
CA GLU A 294 -4.81 25.65 -24.84
C GLU A 294 -4.48 24.62 -23.76
N GLU A 295 -3.20 24.44 -23.43
CA GLU A 295 -2.75 23.50 -22.39
C GLU A 295 -2.67 24.15 -21.00
N VAL A 296 -2.99 25.44 -20.91
CA VAL A 296 -3.08 26.13 -19.64
C VAL A 296 -4.51 25.98 -19.10
N PRO A 297 -4.71 25.26 -17.97
CA PRO A 297 -6.02 25.22 -17.33
C PRO A 297 -6.44 26.63 -16.93
N THR A 298 -7.70 26.97 -17.23
CA THR A 298 -8.31 28.30 -17.02
C THR A 298 -8.71 28.53 -15.58
#